data_AF-A0A2G4T9Z5-F1
#
_entry.id   AF-A0A2G4T9Z5-F1
#
_cell.length_a   1.000
_cell.length_b   1.000
_cell.length_c   1.000
_cell.angle_alpha   90.00
_cell.angle_beta   90.00
_cell.angle_gamma   90.00
#
_symmetry.space_group_name_H-M   'P 1'
#
loop_
_entity.id
_entity.type
_entity.pdbx_description
1 polymer ?
#
loop_
_entity_poly.entity_id
_entity_poly.type
_entity_poly.pdbx_seq_one_letter_code
_entity_poly.pdbx_strand_id
1 'polypeptide(L)'
;MYTKDSRYGYPEIDDENDTTRINIASSSGLQIQESFRDAHVEDNRLAWLLLVTSFFILIWTVIPVVTDMGYITPWFPGDSLWRLFDPVITLPLSLFVMTRADVMNTGGPLSERSVAWLLWSIGAGIYVQGHGIHLAAAMFKHPVQSFNLAHPELVAQYPVLEEIYSNMRDLWEHVIAHYMYAGGAMVMSWVQLFVYRNQVHGPLSRGTTIVWCIGSVVYGLLIAGVAIEFPSGLIVGLIYCIVIGLVAVCMMLFNKMNLPKGGIFTAGRRMVIQFYLGSCVVAFIIIIAWIGKYGLLNRKAAGIA
;
A
#
# COMPACT_ATOMS: atom_id res chain seq x y z
N MET A 1 -21.55 -79.90 -36.73
CA MET A 1 -21.61 -79.18 -38.03
C MET A 1 -20.66 -77.98 -37.89
N TYR A 2 -19.54 -77.99 -38.63
CA TYR A 2 -18.66 -76.89 -39.14
C TYR A 2 -18.76 -75.48 -38.48
N THR A 3 -17.71 -74.69 -38.18
CA THR A 3 -16.28 -74.66 -38.58
C THR A 3 -15.52 -73.62 -37.73
N LYS A 4 -14.18 -73.77 -37.68
CA LYS A 4 -13.19 -72.75 -37.28
C LYS A 4 -13.30 -71.49 -38.15
N ASP A 5 -13.15 -70.31 -37.56
CA ASP A 5 -12.37 -69.25 -38.21
C ASP A 5 -11.72 -68.29 -37.19
N SER A 6 -10.70 -67.61 -37.69
CA SER A 6 -9.53 -67.10 -37.01
C SER A 6 -9.45 -65.56 -37.01
N ARG A 7 -8.55 -65.03 -36.16
CA ARG A 7 -7.99 -63.66 -36.12
C ARG A 7 -8.70 -62.67 -35.20
N TYR A 8 -8.06 -62.32 -34.08
CA TYR A 8 -7.38 -61.02 -33.89
C TYR A 8 -6.38 -61.16 -32.73
N GLY A 9 -5.13 -60.83 -33.01
CA GLY A 9 -3.97 -61.05 -32.14
C GLY A 9 -3.83 -60.02 -31.03
N TYR A 10 -3.20 -60.45 -29.94
CA TYR A 10 -2.60 -59.56 -28.95
C TYR A 10 -1.45 -58.81 -29.60
N PRO A 11 -1.31 -57.48 -29.40
CA PRO A 11 -0.07 -56.81 -29.75
C PRO A 11 1.05 -57.29 -28.82
N GLU A 12 2.07 -57.92 -29.41
CA GLU A 12 3.40 -57.95 -28.82
C GLU A 12 3.85 -56.49 -28.63
N ILE A 13 4.12 -56.12 -27.40
CA ILE A 13 4.78 -54.85 -27.08
C ILE A 13 6.26 -55.11 -27.37
N ASP A 14 6.71 -54.63 -28.52
CA ASP A 14 8.13 -54.50 -28.82
C ASP A 14 8.79 -53.62 -27.76
N ASP A 15 9.82 -54.17 -27.11
CA ASP A 15 10.73 -53.50 -26.16
C ASP A 15 11.65 -52.50 -26.89
N GLU A 16 11.06 -51.58 -27.65
CA GLU A 16 11.78 -50.54 -28.40
C GLU A 16 11.13 -49.17 -28.18
N ASN A 17 11.18 -48.67 -26.95
CA ASN A 17 10.82 -47.27 -26.68
C ASN A 17 11.48 -46.72 -25.40
N ASP A 18 12.80 -46.81 -25.32
CA ASP A 18 13.58 -46.12 -24.28
C ASP A 18 13.82 -44.63 -24.63
N THR A 19 13.60 -44.22 -25.89
CA THR A 19 13.77 -42.83 -26.35
C THR A 19 12.55 -41.92 -26.14
N THR A 20 11.33 -42.46 -26.04
CA THR A 20 10.14 -41.65 -25.70
C THR A 20 10.05 -41.31 -24.21
N ARG A 21 10.57 -42.16 -23.32
CA ARG A 21 10.63 -41.86 -21.87
C ARG A 21 11.61 -40.74 -21.53
N ILE A 22 12.70 -40.61 -22.30
CA ILE A 22 13.71 -39.56 -22.09
C ILE A 22 13.17 -38.15 -22.46
N ASN A 23 12.27 -38.05 -23.44
CA ASN A 23 11.69 -36.76 -23.86
C ASN A 23 10.52 -36.26 -22.98
N ILE A 24 9.85 -37.14 -22.23
CA ILE A 24 8.79 -36.74 -21.28
C ILE A 24 9.41 -36.23 -19.97
N ALA A 25 10.53 -36.82 -19.53
CA ALA A 25 11.28 -36.35 -18.37
C ALA A 25 11.99 -35.01 -18.62
N SER A 26 12.52 -34.77 -19.82
CA SER A 26 13.16 -33.48 -20.14
C SER A 26 12.13 -32.35 -20.31
N SER A 27 10.97 -32.61 -20.93
CA SER A 27 9.91 -31.61 -21.10
C SER A 27 9.22 -31.25 -19.78
N SER A 28 8.99 -32.22 -18.89
CA SER A 28 8.46 -31.95 -17.54
C SER A 28 9.47 -31.20 -16.66
N GLY A 29 10.77 -31.54 -16.72
CA GLY A 29 11.83 -30.81 -16.03
C GLY A 29 11.97 -29.35 -16.49
N LEU A 30 11.91 -29.12 -17.81
CA LEU A 30 11.93 -27.78 -18.41
C LEU A 30 10.68 -26.97 -18.02
N GLN A 31 9.47 -27.55 -18.09
CA GLN A 31 8.24 -26.86 -17.71
C GLN A 31 8.20 -26.50 -16.21
N ILE A 32 8.70 -27.38 -15.35
CA ILE A 32 8.82 -27.11 -13.91
C ILE A 32 9.82 -25.97 -13.68
N GLN A 33 10.98 -26.01 -14.34
CA GLN A 33 12.01 -24.98 -14.20
C GLN A 33 11.56 -23.61 -14.74
N GLU A 34 10.82 -23.57 -15.85
CA GLU A 34 10.21 -22.34 -16.38
C GLU A 34 9.15 -21.79 -15.43
N SER A 35 8.26 -22.64 -14.90
CA SER A 35 7.25 -22.23 -13.91
C SER A 35 7.87 -21.65 -12.63
N PHE A 36 8.94 -22.25 -12.11
CA PHE A 36 9.67 -21.72 -10.95
C PHE A 36 10.38 -20.41 -11.25
N ARG A 37 10.99 -20.28 -12.44
CA ARG A 37 11.66 -19.05 -12.86
C ARG A 37 10.66 -17.90 -12.99
N ASP A 38 9.50 -18.16 -13.57
CA ASP A 38 8.45 -17.17 -13.79
C ASP A 38 7.84 -16.70 -12.45
N ALA A 39 7.64 -17.61 -11.50
CA ALA A 39 7.20 -17.27 -10.14
C ALA A 39 8.20 -16.34 -9.43
N HIS A 40 9.51 -16.62 -9.52
CA HIS A 40 10.53 -15.76 -8.92
C HIS A 40 10.60 -14.37 -9.58
N VAL A 41 10.37 -14.28 -10.89
CA VAL A 41 10.33 -13.00 -11.60
C VAL A 41 9.13 -12.17 -11.15
N GLU A 42 7.95 -12.77 -11.03
CA GLU A 42 6.75 -12.06 -10.55
C GLU A 42 6.85 -11.65 -9.07
N ASP A 43 7.39 -12.51 -8.20
CA ASP A 43 7.67 -12.16 -6.80
C ASP A 43 8.64 -10.98 -6.70
N ASN A 44 9.69 -10.98 -7.52
CA ASN A 44 10.65 -9.88 -7.57
C ASN A 44 10.00 -8.57 -8.06
N ARG A 45 9.17 -8.63 -9.10
CA ARG A 45 8.41 -7.47 -9.60
C ARG A 45 7.49 -6.91 -8.53
N LEU A 46 6.78 -7.78 -7.80
CA LEU A 46 5.90 -7.37 -6.71
C LEU A 46 6.67 -6.71 -5.56
N ALA A 47 7.81 -7.28 -5.14
CA ALA A 47 8.66 -6.68 -4.10
C ALA A 47 9.12 -5.27 -4.48
N TRP A 48 9.62 -5.09 -5.71
CA TRP A 48 10.01 -3.78 -6.22
C TRP A 48 8.84 -2.81 -6.29
N LEU A 49 7.68 -3.28 -6.71
CA LEU A 49 6.50 -2.44 -6.80
C LEU A 49 6.02 -1.96 -5.43
N LEU A 50 6.02 -2.83 -4.41
CA LEU A 50 5.73 -2.45 -3.03
C LEU A 50 6.71 -1.40 -2.50
N LEU A 51 8.02 -1.60 -2.74
CA LEU A 51 9.06 -0.64 -2.37
C LEU A 51 8.86 0.70 -3.09
N VAL A 52 8.76 0.69 -4.42
CA VAL A 52 8.63 1.90 -5.24
C VAL A 52 7.36 2.66 -4.87
N THR A 53 6.22 1.98 -4.71
CA THR A 53 4.97 2.62 -4.28
C THR A 53 5.17 3.34 -2.95
N SER A 54 5.72 2.65 -1.95
CA SER A 54 5.94 3.22 -0.61
C SER A 54 6.94 4.35 -0.61
N PHE A 55 8.00 4.22 -1.41
CA PHE A 55 9.03 5.23 -1.55
C PHE A 55 8.51 6.51 -2.21
N PHE A 56 7.68 6.40 -3.26
CA PHE A 56 7.05 7.56 -3.87
C PHE A 56 6.08 8.24 -2.91
N ILE A 57 5.23 7.49 -2.19
CA ILE A 57 4.35 8.11 -1.18
C ILE A 57 5.18 8.85 -0.11
N LEU A 58 6.30 8.25 0.36
CA LEU A 58 7.20 8.89 1.31
C LEU A 58 7.81 10.18 0.74
N ILE A 59 8.30 10.16 -0.50
CA ILE A 59 8.83 11.35 -1.20
C ILE A 59 7.77 12.46 -1.25
N TRP A 60 6.56 12.13 -1.69
CA TRP A 60 5.47 13.09 -1.82
C TRP A 60 5.03 13.68 -0.48
N THR A 61 5.20 12.91 0.61
CA THR A 61 4.89 13.34 1.97
C THR A 61 6.01 14.17 2.60
N VAL A 62 7.27 13.75 2.47
CA VAL A 62 8.42 14.33 3.20
C VAL A 62 8.91 15.61 2.57
N ILE A 63 9.00 15.68 1.23
CA ILE A 63 9.60 16.85 0.57
C ILE A 63 8.86 18.16 0.93
N PRO A 64 7.51 18.23 0.93
CA PRO A 64 6.76 19.41 1.39
C PRO A 64 7.03 19.81 2.84
N VAL A 65 7.52 18.89 3.67
CA VAL A 65 7.76 19.13 5.10
C VAL A 65 9.18 19.63 5.33
N VAL A 66 10.16 19.12 4.59
CA VAL A 66 11.59 19.41 4.81
C VAL A 66 12.16 20.47 3.86
N THR A 67 11.43 20.83 2.81
CA THR A 67 11.85 21.85 1.84
C THR A 67 10.87 23.02 1.83
N ASP A 68 11.41 24.24 1.84
CA ASP A 68 10.64 25.44 1.53
C ASP A 68 10.64 25.62 0.01
N MET A 69 9.51 25.31 -0.63
CA MET A 69 9.35 25.40 -2.08
C MET A 69 9.03 26.82 -2.55
N GLY A 70 8.96 27.80 -1.65
CA GLY A 70 8.56 29.16 -1.97
C GLY A 70 7.11 29.25 -2.46
N TYR A 71 6.74 30.44 -2.91
CA TYR A 71 5.39 30.74 -3.41
C TYR A 71 5.37 30.81 -4.94
N ILE A 72 4.40 30.13 -5.56
CA ILE A 72 4.14 30.24 -7.01
C ILE A 72 3.39 31.54 -7.28
N THR A 73 2.41 31.83 -6.43
CA THR A 73 1.74 33.13 -6.33
C THR A 73 1.66 33.51 -4.85
N PRO A 74 1.38 34.77 -4.47
CA PRO A 74 1.30 35.19 -3.07
C PRO A 74 0.31 34.40 -2.19
N TRP A 75 -0.53 33.57 -2.81
CA TRP A 75 -1.68 32.84 -2.24
C TRP A 75 -1.47 31.33 -2.37
N PHE A 76 -0.49 30.89 -3.16
CA PHE A 76 -0.33 29.51 -3.58
C PHE A 76 1.12 29.05 -3.38
N PRO A 77 1.39 28.31 -2.30
CA PRO A 77 2.74 27.87 -2.00
C PRO A 77 3.08 26.57 -2.77
N GLY A 78 4.36 26.40 -3.09
CA GLY A 78 4.86 25.30 -3.91
C GLY A 78 4.65 23.93 -3.27
N ASP A 79 4.65 23.84 -1.93
CA ASP A 79 4.39 22.60 -1.19
C ASP A 79 2.95 22.10 -1.41
N SER A 80 1.99 23.00 -1.58
CA SER A 80 0.60 22.66 -1.90
C SER A 80 0.45 22.17 -3.33
N LEU A 81 1.20 22.73 -4.29
CA LEU A 81 1.28 22.19 -5.66
C LEU A 81 1.93 20.81 -5.68
N TRP A 82 2.99 20.60 -4.90
CA TRP A 82 3.67 19.30 -4.81
C TRP A 82 2.70 18.22 -4.33
N ARG A 83 1.96 18.49 -3.24
CA ARG A 83 0.95 17.56 -2.72
C ARG A 83 -0.15 17.26 -3.75
N LEU A 84 -0.53 18.20 -4.61
CA LEU A 84 -1.52 17.97 -5.66
C LEU A 84 -1.10 16.85 -6.64
N PHE A 85 0.20 16.73 -6.93
CA PHE A 85 0.69 15.74 -7.87
C PHE A 85 0.90 14.34 -7.27
N ASP A 86 0.81 14.19 -5.95
CA ASP A 86 0.97 12.90 -5.29
C ASP A 86 0.05 11.81 -5.91
N PRO A 87 -1.28 12.00 -5.99
CA PRO A 87 -2.17 10.95 -6.51
C PRO A 87 -1.92 10.61 -7.97
N VAL A 88 -1.30 11.50 -8.76
CA VAL A 88 -0.97 11.26 -10.17
C VAL A 88 0.08 10.14 -10.30
N ILE A 89 0.95 9.97 -9.30
CA ILE A 89 1.98 8.93 -9.29
C ILE A 89 1.59 7.78 -8.36
N THR A 90 1.12 8.07 -7.15
CA THR A 90 0.92 7.04 -6.13
C THR A 90 -0.31 6.19 -6.37
N LEU A 91 -1.38 6.71 -6.97
CA LEU A 91 -2.54 5.89 -7.34
C LEU A 91 -2.23 4.87 -8.43
N PRO A 92 -1.59 5.23 -9.58
CA PRO A 92 -1.19 4.22 -10.56
C PRO A 92 -0.28 3.14 -9.98
N LEU A 93 0.67 3.50 -9.12
CA LEU A 93 1.56 2.53 -8.46
C LEU A 93 0.78 1.60 -7.52
N SER A 94 -0.12 2.15 -6.68
CA SER A 94 -1.02 1.36 -5.85
C SER A 94 -1.93 0.45 -6.69
N LEU A 95 -2.39 0.93 -7.84
CA LEU A 95 -3.22 0.17 -8.75
C LEU A 95 -2.44 -1.02 -9.33
N PHE A 96 -1.20 -0.79 -9.75
CA PHE A 96 -0.33 -1.85 -10.24
C PHE A 96 -0.08 -2.92 -9.18
N VAL A 97 0.02 -2.56 -7.90
CA VAL A 97 0.12 -3.57 -6.82
C VAL A 97 -1.14 -4.45 -6.83
N MET A 98 -2.33 -3.84 -6.90
CA MET A 98 -3.58 -4.59 -6.91
C MET A 98 -3.70 -5.50 -8.14
N THR A 99 -3.39 -5.01 -9.35
CA THR A 99 -3.55 -5.78 -10.60
C THR A 99 -2.58 -6.95 -10.72
N ARG A 100 -1.57 -7.05 -9.86
CA ARG A 100 -0.67 -8.21 -9.78
C ARG A 100 -1.21 -9.38 -8.94
N ALA A 101 -2.32 -9.18 -8.23
CA ALA A 101 -2.93 -10.25 -7.45
C ALA A 101 -3.57 -11.32 -8.35
N ASP A 102 -3.46 -12.59 -7.96
CA ASP A 102 -4.03 -13.72 -8.72
C ASP A 102 -5.54 -13.55 -8.92
N VAL A 103 -6.26 -13.13 -7.87
CA VAL A 103 -7.71 -12.85 -7.92
C VAL A 103 -8.04 -11.88 -9.06
N MET A 104 -7.15 -10.93 -9.37
CA MET A 104 -7.34 -9.94 -10.43
C MET A 104 -7.00 -10.51 -11.81
N ASN A 105 -5.96 -11.36 -11.95
CA ASN A 105 -5.49 -11.87 -13.24
C ASN A 105 -6.14 -13.20 -13.68
N THR A 106 -6.19 -14.21 -12.83
CA THR A 106 -6.40 -15.62 -13.26
C THR A 106 -7.84 -16.13 -13.16
N GLY A 107 -8.78 -15.37 -12.62
CA GLY A 107 -10.21 -15.69 -12.74
C GLY A 107 -10.92 -15.93 -11.42
N GLY A 108 -10.58 -15.20 -10.35
CA GLY A 108 -11.40 -15.23 -9.12
C GLY A 108 -12.89 -14.98 -9.44
N PRO A 109 -13.82 -15.41 -8.56
CA PRO A 109 -15.25 -15.21 -8.78
C PRO A 109 -15.51 -13.77 -9.22
N LEU A 110 -16.28 -13.58 -10.29
CA LEU A 110 -16.48 -12.25 -10.90
C LEU A 110 -16.93 -11.22 -9.85
N SER A 111 -17.70 -11.67 -8.86
CA SER A 111 -18.10 -10.90 -7.68
C SER A 111 -16.92 -10.37 -6.86
N GLU A 112 -15.87 -11.16 -6.58
CA GLU A 112 -14.72 -10.73 -5.79
C GLU A 112 -13.89 -9.66 -6.51
N ARG A 113 -13.70 -9.83 -7.82
CA ARG A 113 -13.02 -8.84 -8.67
C ARG A 113 -13.78 -7.53 -8.71
N SER A 114 -15.09 -7.59 -8.93
CA SER A 114 -15.95 -6.40 -8.96
C SER A 114 -15.96 -5.68 -7.61
N VAL A 115 -16.02 -6.42 -6.50
CA VAL A 115 -15.94 -5.84 -5.15
C VAL A 115 -14.57 -5.20 -4.91
N ALA A 116 -13.47 -5.85 -5.28
CA ALA A 116 -12.14 -5.29 -5.15
C ALA A 116 -11.98 -4.00 -5.96
N TRP A 117 -12.41 -3.99 -7.23
CA TRP A 117 -12.40 -2.79 -8.07
C TRP A 117 -13.24 -1.66 -7.50
N LEU A 118 -14.45 -1.97 -7.02
CA LEU A 118 -15.36 -0.98 -6.45
C LEU A 118 -14.76 -0.35 -5.19
N LEU A 119 -14.31 -1.17 -4.24
CA LEU A 119 -13.74 -0.70 -2.98
C LEU A 119 -12.44 0.07 -3.21
N TRP A 120 -11.58 -0.39 -4.14
CA TRP A 120 -10.37 0.34 -4.48
C TRP A 120 -10.69 1.69 -5.10
N SER A 121 -11.67 1.75 -6.02
CA SER A 121 -12.10 3.00 -6.66
C SER A 121 -12.70 3.98 -5.66
N ILE A 122 -13.47 3.50 -4.67
CA ILE A 122 -13.98 4.33 -3.57
C ILE A 122 -12.81 4.87 -2.74
N GLY A 123 -11.85 4.03 -2.34
CA GLY A 123 -10.67 4.45 -1.60
C GLY A 123 -9.84 5.49 -2.36
N ALA A 124 -9.56 5.24 -3.63
CA ALA A 124 -8.85 6.16 -4.52
C ALA A 124 -9.61 7.48 -4.71
N GLY A 125 -10.94 7.43 -4.86
CA GLY A 125 -11.80 8.61 -4.98
C GLY A 125 -11.79 9.48 -3.72
N ILE A 126 -11.82 8.87 -2.54
CA ILE A 126 -11.69 9.60 -1.26
C ILE A 126 -10.27 10.18 -1.15
N TYR A 127 -9.24 9.42 -1.53
CA TYR A 127 -7.84 9.86 -1.50
C TYR A 127 -7.62 11.12 -2.33
N VAL A 128 -8.08 11.13 -3.58
CA VAL A 128 -7.93 12.28 -4.51
C VAL A 128 -8.75 13.48 -4.06
N GLN A 129 -9.99 13.26 -3.59
CA GLN A 129 -10.81 14.35 -3.06
C GLN A 129 -10.15 15.00 -1.84
N GLY A 130 -9.55 14.21 -0.94
CA GLY A 130 -8.76 14.74 0.17
C GLY A 130 -7.64 15.67 -0.29
N HIS A 131 -6.88 15.29 -1.32
CA HIS A 131 -5.84 16.15 -1.90
C HIS A 131 -6.39 17.44 -2.51
N GLY A 132 -7.52 17.36 -3.22
CA GLY A 132 -8.18 18.53 -3.80
C GLY A 132 -8.71 19.51 -2.74
N ILE A 133 -9.33 19.00 -1.68
CA ILE A 133 -9.83 19.81 -0.56
C ILE A 133 -8.65 20.44 0.19
N HIS A 134 -7.58 19.70 0.44
CA HIS A 134 -6.37 20.24 1.08
C HIS A 134 -5.83 21.43 0.30
N LEU A 135 -5.67 21.27 -1.01
CA LEU A 135 -5.18 22.34 -1.88
C LEU A 135 -6.11 23.56 -1.84
N ALA A 136 -7.42 23.36 -1.99
CA ALA A 136 -8.40 24.44 -1.98
C ALA A 136 -8.38 25.20 -0.64
N ALA A 137 -8.32 24.47 0.48
CA ALA A 137 -8.22 25.05 1.81
C ALA A 137 -6.92 25.84 2.00
N ALA A 138 -5.78 25.31 1.54
CA ALA A 138 -4.50 26.02 1.59
C ALA A 138 -4.54 27.32 0.76
N MET A 139 -5.02 27.26 -0.48
CA MET A 139 -5.15 28.43 -1.36
C MET A 139 -6.06 29.52 -0.79
N PHE A 140 -7.06 29.14 0.01
CA PHE A 140 -7.93 30.10 0.69
C PHE A 140 -7.31 30.64 1.99
N LYS A 141 -6.64 29.77 2.75
CA LYS A 141 -6.04 30.08 4.06
C LYS A 141 -4.90 31.09 3.96
N HIS A 142 -3.96 30.91 3.03
CA HIS A 142 -2.74 31.73 2.94
C HIS A 142 -3.00 33.24 2.71
N PRO A 143 -3.95 33.63 1.85
CA PRO A 143 -4.37 35.03 1.71
C PRO A 143 -4.92 35.64 2.98
N VAL A 144 -5.82 34.92 3.66
CA VAL A 144 -6.44 35.38 4.91
C VAL A 144 -5.37 35.49 5.99
N GLN A 145 -4.46 34.52 6.08
CA GLN A 145 -3.32 34.57 6.98
C GLN A 145 -2.45 35.81 6.73
N SER A 146 -2.13 36.09 5.46
CA SER A 146 -1.33 37.25 5.08
C SER A 146 -2.02 38.56 5.44
N PHE A 147 -3.33 38.64 5.24
CA PHE A 147 -4.14 39.79 5.65
C PHE A 147 -4.16 39.97 7.18
N ASN A 148 -4.43 38.89 7.93
CA ASN A 148 -4.48 38.93 9.39
C ASN A 148 -3.15 39.37 10.00
N LEU A 149 -2.02 38.92 9.42
CA LEU A 149 -0.68 39.30 9.85
C LEU A 149 -0.35 40.76 9.50
N ALA A 150 -0.83 41.27 8.36
CA ALA A 150 -0.58 42.64 7.92
C ALA A 150 -1.45 43.67 8.66
N HIS A 151 -2.63 43.27 9.13
CA HIS A 151 -3.65 44.14 9.73
C HIS A 151 -4.16 43.60 11.08
N PRO A 152 -3.29 43.44 12.10
CA PRO A 152 -3.69 42.89 13.40
C PRO A 152 -4.77 43.73 14.10
N GLU A 153 -4.82 45.04 13.85
CA GLU A 153 -5.86 45.95 14.35
C GLU A 153 -7.25 45.59 13.83
N LEU A 154 -7.35 45.17 12.57
CA LEU A 154 -8.62 44.76 11.96
C LEU A 154 -9.06 43.39 12.47
N VAL A 155 -8.11 42.49 12.73
CA VAL A 155 -8.42 41.18 13.36
C VAL A 155 -8.94 41.36 14.77
N ALA A 156 -8.34 42.28 15.55
CA ALA A 156 -8.83 42.59 16.89
C ALA A 156 -10.23 43.23 16.88
N GLN A 157 -10.54 44.05 15.87
CA GLN A 157 -11.86 44.66 15.69
C GLN A 157 -12.90 43.67 15.15
N TYR A 158 -12.50 42.75 14.27
CA TYR A 158 -13.36 41.76 13.61
C TYR A 158 -12.79 40.35 13.79
N PRO A 159 -13.05 39.70 14.95
CA PRO A 159 -12.52 38.36 15.25
C PRO A 159 -12.87 37.28 14.22
N VAL A 160 -13.96 37.49 13.46
CA VAL A 160 -14.38 36.61 12.36
C VAL A 160 -13.28 36.37 11.31
N LEU A 161 -12.33 37.29 11.13
CA LEU A 161 -11.22 37.11 10.20
C LEU A 161 -10.26 36.01 10.64
N GLU A 162 -10.03 35.89 11.95
CA GLU A 162 -9.25 34.77 12.49
C GLU A 162 -10.06 33.48 12.47
N GLU A 163 -11.36 33.54 12.74
CA GLU A 163 -12.25 32.36 12.65
C GLU A 163 -12.28 31.78 11.22
N ILE A 164 -12.29 32.61 10.19
CA ILE A 164 -12.21 32.17 8.79
C ILE A 164 -10.89 31.44 8.53
N TYR A 165 -9.77 32.00 9.01
CA TYR A 165 -8.46 31.36 8.89
C TYR A 165 -8.43 30.00 9.62
N SER A 166 -8.85 29.97 10.88
CA SER A 166 -8.91 28.74 11.70
C SER A 166 -9.85 27.70 11.09
N ASN A 167 -10.99 28.10 10.53
CA ASN A 167 -11.91 27.18 9.87
C ASN A 167 -11.24 26.49 8.67
N MET A 168 -10.55 27.25 7.82
CA MET A 168 -9.86 26.67 6.66
C MET A 168 -8.68 25.79 7.06
N ARG A 169 -7.87 26.24 8.02
CA ARG A 169 -6.69 25.51 8.49
C ARG A 169 -7.06 24.27 9.29
N ASP A 170 -7.84 24.44 10.36
CA ASP A 170 -8.01 23.41 11.37
C ASP A 170 -9.13 22.45 11.00
N LEU A 171 -10.24 22.92 10.43
CA LEU A 171 -11.32 22.05 9.99
C LEU A 171 -11.06 21.47 8.60
N TRP A 172 -10.95 22.32 7.57
CA TRP A 172 -10.94 21.84 6.19
C TRP A 172 -9.62 21.14 5.80
N GLU A 173 -8.48 21.75 6.10
CA GLU A 173 -7.17 21.18 5.79
C GLU A 173 -6.79 20.08 6.78
N HIS A 174 -6.77 20.36 8.08
CA HIS A 174 -6.25 19.42 9.07
C HIS A 174 -7.20 18.28 9.48
N VAL A 175 -8.52 18.49 9.48
CA VAL A 175 -9.48 17.45 9.88
C VAL A 175 -10.13 16.79 8.67
N ILE A 176 -10.72 17.54 7.75
CA ILE A 176 -11.44 16.93 6.62
C ILE A 176 -10.45 16.35 5.61
N ALA A 177 -9.62 17.19 5.00
CA ALA A 177 -8.76 16.78 3.91
C ALA A 177 -7.75 15.70 4.33
N HIS A 178 -7.12 15.88 5.51
CA HIS A 178 -6.14 14.92 6.00
C HIS A 178 -6.72 13.54 6.29
N TYR A 179 -7.86 13.47 6.97
CA TYR A 179 -8.49 12.20 7.27
C TYR A 179 -9.10 11.55 6.01
N MET A 180 -9.50 12.34 5.01
CA MET A 180 -9.89 11.81 3.72
C MET A 180 -8.71 11.15 2.99
N TYR A 181 -7.55 11.81 2.87
CA TYR A 181 -6.40 11.12 2.25
C TYR A 181 -6.02 9.87 3.06
N ALA A 182 -5.98 9.95 4.39
CA ALA A 182 -5.53 8.82 5.21
C ALA A 182 -6.52 7.65 5.15
N GLY A 183 -7.81 7.95 5.22
CA GLY A 183 -8.90 6.99 5.11
C GLY A 183 -8.95 6.34 3.72
N GLY A 184 -8.82 7.13 2.65
CA GLY A 184 -8.74 6.62 1.29
C GLY A 184 -7.57 5.66 1.09
N ALA A 185 -6.38 6.02 1.59
CA ALA A 185 -5.20 5.16 1.58
C ALA A 185 -5.42 3.85 2.36
N MET A 186 -6.03 3.94 3.56
CA MET A 186 -6.35 2.78 4.38
C MET A 186 -7.32 1.81 3.68
N VAL A 187 -8.35 2.34 3.00
CA VAL A 187 -9.27 1.52 2.19
C VAL A 187 -8.53 0.82 1.07
N MET A 188 -7.65 1.52 0.34
CA MET A 188 -6.84 0.90 -0.72
C MET A 188 -5.91 -0.19 -0.19
N SER A 189 -5.24 0.03 0.95
CA SER A 189 -4.42 -1.00 1.62
C SER A 189 -5.25 -2.20 2.05
N TRP A 190 -6.46 -1.99 2.56
CA TRP A 190 -7.38 -3.07 2.92
C TRP A 190 -7.78 -3.91 1.71
N VAL A 191 -8.05 -3.27 0.57
CA VAL A 191 -8.33 -3.98 -0.68
C VAL A 191 -7.11 -4.78 -1.15
N GLN A 192 -5.90 -4.23 -1.04
CA GLN A 192 -4.68 -4.98 -1.34
C GLN A 192 -4.53 -6.21 -0.45
N LEU A 193 -4.74 -6.09 0.86
CA LEU A 193 -4.77 -7.25 1.77
C LEU A 193 -5.83 -8.28 1.34
N PHE A 194 -7.02 -7.82 0.97
CA PHE A 194 -8.10 -8.68 0.51
C PHE A 194 -7.74 -9.44 -0.77
N VAL A 195 -7.25 -8.79 -1.81
CA VAL A 195 -6.97 -9.47 -3.10
C VAL A 195 -5.79 -10.45 -3.00
N TYR A 196 -4.82 -10.19 -2.13
CA TYR A 196 -3.67 -11.08 -1.89
C TYR A 196 -3.90 -12.13 -0.79
N ARG A 197 -5.07 -12.14 -0.14
CA ARG A 197 -5.33 -12.96 1.06
C ARG A 197 -5.01 -14.45 0.90
N ASN A 198 -5.18 -14.99 -0.32
CA ASN A 198 -5.01 -16.40 -0.64
C ASN A 198 -3.72 -16.72 -1.39
N GLN A 199 -3.02 -15.69 -1.88
CA GLN A 199 -1.81 -15.85 -2.68
C GLN A 199 -0.66 -16.31 -1.78
N VAL A 200 0.09 -17.29 -2.26
CA VAL A 200 1.26 -17.84 -1.57
C VAL A 200 2.44 -17.82 -2.52
N HIS A 201 3.53 -17.24 -2.05
CA HIS A 201 4.74 -17.06 -2.83
C HIS A 201 5.75 -18.17 -2.52
N GLY A 202 6.76 -18.31 -3.38
CA GLY A 202 7.89 -19.20 -3.13
C GLY A 202 8.72 -18.75 -1.91
N PRO A 203 9.73 -19.53 -1.49
CA PRO A 203 10.79 -18.94 -0.70
C PRO A 203 11.43 -17.83 -1.54
N LEU A 204 11.39 -16.60 -1.04
CA LEU A 204 11.91 -15.45 -1.79
C LEU A 204 13.42 -15.59 -1.98
N SER A 205 13.91 -15.14 -3.14
CA SER A 205 15.35 -14.99 -3.34
C SER A 205 15.92 -14.00 -2.31
N ARG A 206 17.22 -14.07 -2.03
CA ARG A 206 17.88 -13.14 -1.09
C ARG A 206 17.69 -11.68 -1.52
N GLY A 207 17.84 -11.39 -2.81
CA GLY A 207 17.65 -10.04 -3.35
C GLY A 207 16.21 -9.55 -3.17
N THR A 208 15.23 -10.38 -3.54
CA THR A 208 13.80 -10.07 -3.37
C THR A 208 13.43 -9.85 -1.90
N THR A 209 13.99 -10.65 -1.00
CA THR A 209 13.78 -10.51 0.45
C THR A 209 14.28 -9.16 0.95
N ILE A 210 15.49 -8.74 0.55
CA ILE A 210 16.06 -7.45 0.93
C ILE A 210 15.18 -6.30 0.44
N VAL A 211 14.79 -6.30 -0.84
CA VAL A 211 13.92 -5.28 -1.45
C VAL A 211 12.59 -5.19 -0.72
N TRP A 212 11.97 -6.34 -0.44
CA TRP A 212 10.70 -6.44 0.28
C TRP A 212 10.81 -5.91 1.73
N CYS A 213 11.86 -6.29 2.47
CA CYS A 213 12.13 -5.79 3.82
C CYS A 213 12.35 -4.27 3.84
N ILE A 214 13.15 -3.73 2.91
CA ILE A 214 13.37 -2.28 2.80
C ILE A 214 12.04 -1.58 2.52
N GLY A 215 11.23 -2.09 1.60
CA GLY A 215 9.93 -1.51 1.30
C GLY A 215 9.02 -1.46 2.54
N SER A 216 9.01 -2.52 3.35
CA SER A 216 8.22 -2.57 4.58
C SER A 216 8.71 -1.53 5.61
N VAL A 217 10.02 -1.34 5.72
CA VAL A 217 10.58 -0.29 6.58
C VAL A 217 10.21 1.10 6.06
N VAL A 218 10.34 1.35 4.76
CA VAL A 218 9.99 2.62 4.12
C VAL A 218 8.51 2.96 4.34
N TYR A 219 7.61 2.00 4.16
CA TYR A 219 6.19 2.21 4.41
C TYR A 219 5.87 2.41 5.89
N GLY A 220 6.55 1.70 6.80
CA GLY A 220 6.44 1.94 8.24
C GLY A 220 6.93 3.34 8.65
N LEU A 221 8.03 3.82 8.07
CA LEU A 221 8.54 5.19 8.28
C LEU A 221 7.57 6.24 7.78
N LEU A 222 6.90 6.00 6.64
CA LEU A 222 5.84 6.86 6.13
C LEU A 222 4.69 6.99 7.14
N ILE A 223 4.15 5.87 7.62
CA ILE A 223 3.03 5.88 8.59
C ILE A 223 3.44 6.64 9.87
N ALA A 224 4.62 6.35 10.41
CA ALA A 224 5.12 7.02 11.60
C ALA A 224 5.36 8.52 11.36
N GLY A 225 5.95 8.90 10.23
CA GLY A 225 6.22 10.29 9.88
C GLY A 225 4.94 11.11 9.76
N VAL A 226 3.93 10.58 9.08
CA VAL A 226 2.58 11.19 8.99
C VAL A 226 1.97 11.32 10.39
N ALA A 227 2.00 10.27 11.20
CA ALA A 227 1.44 10.28 12.55
C ALA A 227 2.11 11.34 13.46
N ILE A 228 3.41 11.53 13.31
CA ILE A 228 4.19 12.51 14.08
C ILE A 228 3.93 13.94 13.59
N GLU A 229 3.72 14.16 12.29
CA GLU A 229 3.57 15.51 11.73
C GLU A 229 2.25 16.16 12.14
N PHE A 230 1.14 15.40 12.10
CA PHE A 230 -0.20 15.97 12.14
C PHE A 230 -0.79 16.11 13.55
N PRO A 231 -1.63 17.13 13.79
CA PRO A 231 -2.46 17.21 15.00
C PRO A 231 -3.31 15.95 15.16
N SER A 232 -3.30 15.35 16.36
CA SER A 232 -3.93 14.05 16.64
C SER A 232 -3.43 12.88 15.79
N GLY A 233 -2.39 13.07 14.97
CA GLY A 233 -1.86 12.07 14.04
C GLY A 233 -1.34 10.82 14.76
N LEU A 234 -0.78 10.97 15.96
CA LEU A 234 -0.30 9.84 16.77
C LEU A 234 -1.44 8.87 17.12
N ILE A 235 -2.61 9.39 17.49
CA ILE A 235 -3.79 8.56 17.79
C ILE A 235 -4.28 7.85 16.54
N VAL A 236 -4.38 8.58 15.42
CA VAL A 236 -4.81 8.02 14.13
C VAL A 236 -3.84 6.95 13.64
N GLY A 237 -2.53 7.19 13.75
CA GLY A 237 -1.48 6.25 13.39
C GLY A 237 -1.52 4.98 14.22
N LEU A 238 -1.78 5.08 15.54
CA LEU A 238 -1.99 3.92 16.40
C LEU A 238 -3.22 3.12 15.97
N ILE A 239 -4.35 3.78 15.73
CA ILE A 239 -5.57 3.12 15.26
C ILE A 239 -5.32 2.40 13.94
N TYR A 240 -4.65 3.05 12.98
CA TYR A 240 -4.27 2.45 11.71
C TYR A 240 -3.43 1.19 11.91
N CYS A 241 -2.35 1.28 12.70
CA CYS A 241 -1.44 0.16 12.96
C CYS A 241 -2.15 -1.01 13.64
N ILE A 242 -3.06 -0.73 14.58
CA ILE A 242 -3.86 -1.75 15.26
C ILE A 242 -4.84 -2.40 14.29
N VAL A 243 -5.63 -1.61 13.55
CA VAL A 243 -6.66 -2.15 12.65
C VAL A 243 -6.04 -2.96 11.51
N ILE A 244 -5.08 -2.39 10.78
CA ILE A 244 -4.42 -3.07 9.66
C ILE A 244 -3.55 -4.22 10.16
N GLY A 245 -2.83 -4.03 11.27
CA GLY A 245 -2.01 -5.07 11.88
C GLY A 245 -2.84 -6.27 12.36
N LEU A 246 -3.96 -6.03 13.04
CA LEU A 246 -4.87 -7.09 13.47
C LEU A 246 -5.47 -7.82 12.28
N VAL A 247 -5.92 -7.10 11.24
CA VAL A 247 -6.42 -7.74 10.01
C VAL A 247 -5.35 -8.64 9.38
N ALA A 248 -4.10 -8.16 9.27
CA ALA A 248 -3.00 -8.95 8.73
C ALA A 248 -2.69 -10.19 9.58
N VAL A 249 -2.65 -10.05 10.92
CA VAL A 249 -2.46 -11.17 11.85
C VAL A 249 -3.60 -12.18 11.74
N CYS A 250 -4.86 -11.73 11.78
CA CYS A 250 -6.03 -12.59 11.61
C CYS A 250 -6.00 -13.33 10.28
N MET A 251 -5.67 -12.66 9.18
CA MET A 251 -5.51 -13.31 7.88
C MET A 251 -4.42 -14.38 7.92
N MET A 252 -3.26 -14.14 8.55
CA MET A 252 -2.19 -15.14 8.60
C MET A 252 -2.45 -16.31 9.56
N LEU A 253 -3.24 -16.11 10.62
CA LEU A 253 -3.59 -17.15 11.60
C LEU A 253 -4.77 -18.02 11.14
N PHE A 254 -5.82 -17.38 10.64
CA PHE A 254 -7.09 -18.04 10.34
C PHE A 254 -7.21 -18.46 8.87
N ASN A 255 -6.52 -17.77 7.93
CA ASN A 255 -6.52 -18.19 6.53
C ASN A 255 -5.42 -19.23 6.25
N LYS A 256 -5.76 -20.49 6.50
CA LYS A 256 -4.90 -21.65 6.20
C LYS A 256 -4.90 -22.06 4.73
N MET A 257 -5.71 -21.41 3.88
CA MET A 257 -5.79 -21.78 2.47
C MET A 257 -4.43 -21.60 1.80
N ASN A 258 -3.97 -22.65 1.11
CA ASN A 258 -2.67 -22.71 0.43
C ASN A 258 -1.43 -22.66 1.35
N LEU A 259 -1.60 -22.59 2.69
CA LEU A 259 -0.49 -22.60 3.65
C LEU A 259 -0.89 -23.27 4.99
N PRO A 260 -0.88 -24.63 5.05
CA PRO A 260 -1.50 -25.40 6.15
C PRO A 260 -0.87 -25.18 7.53
N LYS A 261 0.43 -24.85 7.57
CA LYS A 261 1.18 -24.60 8.82
C LYS A 261 1.10 -23.14 9.30
N GLY A 262 0.28 -22.31 8.66
CA GLY A 262 0.16 -20.88 8.95
C GLY A 262 1.29 -20.05 8.32
N GLY A 263 1.12 -18.73 8.31
CA GLY A 263 1.97 -17.81 7.55
C GLY A 263 2.83 -16.82 8.33
N ILE A 264 2.72 -16.75 9.66
CA ILE A 264 3.39 -15.69 10.44
C ILE A 264 4.91 -15.84 10.39
N PHE A 265 5.44 -17.05 10.60
CA PHE A 265 6.89 -17.29 10.70
C PHE A 265 7.54 -17.70 9.38
N THR A 266 6.78 -17.75 8.28
CA THR A 266 7.30 -18.15 6.98
C THR A 266 7.64 -16.91 6.16
N ALA A 267 8.91 -16.49 6.21
CA ALA A 267 9.37 -15.26 5.54
C ALA A 267 8.97 -15.21 4.06
N GLY A 268 8.27 -14.15 3.67
CA GLY A 268 7.91 -13.86 2.29
C GLY A 268 6.79 -14.70 1.69
N ARG A 269 6.27 -15.73 2.38
CA ARG A 269 5.21 -16.60 1.81
C ARG A 269 3.90 -15.87 1.59
N ARG A 270 3.61 -14.84 2.39
CA ARG A 270 2.44 -13.96 2.26
C ARG A 270 2.92 -12.53 2.04
N MET A 271 3.68 -12.29 0.97
CA MET A 271 4.45 -11.06 0.72
C MET A 271 3.70 -9.78 1.10
N VAL A 272 2.50 -9.56 0.57
CA VAL A 272 1.73 -8.32 0.79
C VAL A 272 1.20 -8.22 2.22
N ILE A 273 0.67 -9.31 2.78
CA ILE A 273 0.14 -9.30 4.15
C ILE A 273 1.26 -9.07 5.16
N GLN A 274 2.39 -9.75 4.99
CA GLN A 274 3.57 -9.58 5.83
C GLN A 274 4.24 -8.22 5.62
N PHE A 275 4.19 -7.65 4.42
CA PHE A 275 4.65 -6.29 4.13
C PHE A 275 3.88 -5.27 4.98
N TYR A 276 2.55 -5.33 4.95
CA TYR A 276 1.71 -4.43 5.72
C TYR A 276 1.86 -4.64 7.22
N LEU A 277 1.95 -5.90 7.69
CA LEU A 277 2.21 -6.18 9.09
C LEU A 277 3.58 -5.64 9.54
N GLY A 278 4.65 -5.92 8.79
CA GLY A 278 5.99 -5.44 9.09
C GLY A 278 6.04 -3.91 9.16
N SER A 279 5.33 -3.25 8.25
CA SER A 279 5.21 -1.79 8.23
C SER A 279 4.45 -1.26 9.44
N CYS A 280 3.34 -1.91 9.83
CA CYS A 280 2.61 -1.56 11.05
C CYS A 280 3.46 -1.74 12.30
N VAL A 281 4.28 -2.79 12.37
CA VAL A 281 5.21 -3.02 13.50
C VAL A 281 6.26 -1.92 13.57
N VAL A 282 6.91 -1.59 12.44
CA VAL A 282 7.90 -0.50 12.37
C VAL A 282 7.26 0.82 12.79
N ALA A 283 6.10 1.16 12.23
CA ALA A 283 5.38 2.38 12.55
C ALA A 283 4.99 2.45 14.03
N PHE A 284 4.44 1.36 14.57
CA PHE A 284 4.03 1.26 15.97
C PHE A 284 5.20 1.48 16.91
N ILE A 285 6.36 0.85 16.67
CA ILE A 285 7.56 1.03 17.49
C ILE A 285 8.00 2.50 17.49
N ILE A 286 8.03 3.14 16.33
CA ILE A 286 8.46 4.55 16.21
C ILE A 286 7.45 5.48 16.90
N ILE A 287 6.16 5.27 16.72
CA ILE A 287 5.10 6.07 17.35
C ILE A 287 5.16 5.93 18.88
N ILE A 288 5.34 4.72 19.41
CA ILE A 288 5.48 4.50 20.85
C ILE A 288 6.76 5.14 21.40
N ALA A 289 7.88 5.03 20.68
CA ALA A 289 9.13 5.70 21.07
C ALA A 289 8.97 7.23 21.08
N TRP A 290 8.25 7.79 20.11
CA TRP A 290 7.92 9.22 20.07
C TRP A 290 7.07 9.63 21.26
N ILE A 291 5.99 8.89 21.55
CA ILE A 291 5.10 9.17 22.69
C ILE A 291 5.87 9.07 24.01
N GLY A 292 6.76 8.08 24.15
CA GLY A 292 7.59 7.94 25.36
C GLY A 292 8.53 9.13 25.58
N LYS A 293 8.97 9.81 24.51
CA LYS A 293 9.90 10.94 24.59
C LYS A 293 9.21 12.30 24.67
N TYR A 294 8.16 12.52 23.88
CA TYR A 294 7.54 13.83 23.68
C TYR A 294 6.05 13.87 24.08
N GLY A 295 5.49 12.76 24.57
CA GLY A 295 4.07 12.64 24.85
C GLY A 295 3.22 12.59 23.58
N LEU A 296 1.93 12.90 23.71
CA LEU A 296 0.97 12.93 22.58
C LEU A 296 1.06 14.23 21.75
N LEU A 297 2.25 14.84 21.69
CA LEU A 297 2.49 16.05 20.92
C LEU A 297 2.95 15.70 19.50
N ASN A 298 2.40 16.37 18.50
CA ASN A 298 2.94 16.33 17.14
C ASN A 298 4.28 17.09 17.07
N ARG A 299 5.04 16.92 15.98
CA ARG A 299 6.38 17.50 15.79
C ARG A 299 6.45 19.00 16.13
N LYS A 300 5.51 19.78 15.58
CA LYS A 300 5.44 21.22 15.80
C LYS A 300 5.14 21.58 17.26
N ALA A 301 4.20 20.90 17.93
CA ALA A 301 3.91 21.13 19.35
C ALA A 301 5.03 20.65 20.28
N ALA A 302 5.84 19.69 19.86
CA ALA A 302 7.03 19.24 20.56
C ALA A 302 8.23 20.19 20.40
N GLY A 303 8.09 21.29 19.64
CA GLY A 303 9.14 22.28 19.41
C GLY A 303 10.26 21.81 18.48
N ILE A 304 10.00 20.80 17.63
CA ILE A 304 10.97 20.27 16.69
C ILE A 304 10.77 20.96 15.34
N ALA A 305 11.84 21.63 14.87
CA ALA A 305 11.90 22.36 13.61
C ALA A 305 11.72 21.47 12.38
#